data_AF-A0A835ND02-F1
#
_entry.id   AF-A0A835ND02-F1
#
_cell.length_a   1.000
_cell.length_b   1.000
_cell.length_c   1.000
_cell.angle_alpha   90.00
_cell.angle_beta   90.00
_cell.angle_gamma   90.00
#
_symmetry.space_group_name_H-M   'P 1'
#
loop_
_entity.id
_entity.type
_entity.pdbx_description
1 polymer ?
#
loop_
_entity_poly.entity_id
_entity_poly.type
_entity_poly.pdbx_seq_one_letter_code
_entity_poly.pdbx_strand_id
1 'polypeptide(L)'
;MPTLPWAEQQEPCLEPAGLHRDLGEDLALEENKLISDNNLREMERDSILINQHQFILEQIKESQAVLDDYDQMSHLCPNSHLNSRESKTATFTLTNIVPQDCTLNTGQWSAYESRTMPVRTKGCIETCVVSGAVPGTTQVTNGRVNVTSHIWSAACCLVGTNPTRACGAIAENERNKNKMKNLELLELENRLTKLYERGGLIKQTYHKYMDEEASIIKDYNITSEKIGKSQAIDQDYRGALGLDRGHLCPSGHQTGNDSKWATFTLTNIVPQDNDFNQGTWHDYEEVTMPQKTQGCDTTYVLASCLWLGHSEVVKSFTRCPQFFYARTPPRDSLRPRNAARICQVYGNKYRFATLYDRNRRIPVYSAYIYEPGPGDRSDSWFVEPQ
;
A
#
# COMPACT_ATOMS: atom_id res chain seq x y z
N MET A 1 5.95 -45.39 31.17
CA MET A 1 6.16 -43.93 31.02
C MET A 1 7.27 -43.52 31.96
N PRO A 2 8.41 -43.04 31.47
CA PRO A 2 9.30 -42.22 32.27
C PRO A 2 9.44 -40.82 31.66
N THR A 3 9.34 -39.86 32.57
CA THR A 3 9.53 -38.42 32.47
C THR A 3 10.90 -38.03 31.94
N LEU A 4 10.96 -37.07 31.01
CA LEU A 4 12.17 -36.33 30.64
C LEU A 4 12.46 -35.25 31.69
N PRO A 5 13.67 -35.21 32.27
CA PRO A 5 14.15 -34.04 32.99
C PRO A 5 15.23 -33.31 32.17
N TRP A 6 15.34 -32.01 32.38
CA TRP A 6 16.53 -31.12 32.29
C TRP A 6 16.17 -29.80 31.62
N ALA A 7 15.63 -28.91 32.44
CA ALA A 7 15.90 -27.49 32.37
C ALA A 7 17.21 -27.23 33.13
N GLU A 8 18.11 -26.45 32.51
CA GLU A 8 19.04 -25.46 33.10
C GLU A 8 20.32 -25.35 32.27
N GLN A 9 20.46 -24.21 31.58
CA GLN A 9 21.61 -23.27 31.66
C GLN A 9 21.54 -22.32 30.45
N GLN A 10 20.90 -21.17 30.62
CA GLN A 10 21.06 -20.01 29.73
C GLN A 10 22.10 -19.08 30.35
N GLU A 11 23.26 -18.94 29.70
CA GLU A 11 24.11 -17.77 29.91
C GLU A 11 23.55 -16.56 29.15
N PRO A 12 23.68 -15.33 29.68
CA PRO A 12 23.03 -14.16 29.12
C PRO A 12 23.78 -13.58 27.92
N CYS A 13 23.05 -13.33 26.82
CA CYS A 13 23.55 -12.54 25.71
C CYS A 13 23.80 -11.09 26.15
N LEU A 14 24.95 -10.54 25.78
CA LEU A 14 25.39 -9.17 26.01
C LEU A 14 24.46 -8.15 25.30
N GLU A 15 23.94 -7.16 26.04
CA GLU A 15 23.26 -6.00 25.46
C GLU A 15 24.26 -5.01 24.83
N PRO A 16 23.97 -4.40 23.66
CA PRO A 16 24.71 -3.24 23.20
C PRO A 16 24.30 -1.97 23.96
N ALA A 17 25.30 -1.27 24.47
CA ALA A 17 25.19 -0.02 25.21
C ALA A 17 24.43 1.08 24.43
N GLY A 18 23.55 1.77 25.16
CA GLY A 18 22.69 2.82 24.65
C GLY A 18 23.43 4.05 24.14
N LEU A 19 22.90 4.63 23.07
CA LEU A 19 23.16 6.00 22.65
C LEU A 19 21.84 6.77 22.75
N HIS A 20 21.56 7.33 23.94
CA HIS A 20 20.51 8.32 24.12
C HIS A 20 20.89 9.58 23.35
N ARG A 21 20.08 9.98 22.38
CA ARG A 21 20.14 11.31 21.77
C ARG A 21 18.79 11.99 22.02
N ASP A 22 18.85 13.15 22.65
CA ASP A 22 17.73 14.03 22.97
C ASP A 22 16.82 14.26 21.76
N LEU A 23 15.55 13.88 21.89
CA LEU A 23 14.44 14.21 20.98
C LEU A 23 13.50 15.23 21.66
N GLY A 24 14.09 16.29 22.23
CA GLY A 24 13.38 17.25 23.07
C GLY A 24 12.71 18.43 22.36
N GLU A 25 12.87 18.60 21.04
CA GLU A 25 12.38 19.80 20.33
C GLU A 25 11.37 19.56 19.19
N ASP A 26 11.09 18.31 18.79
CA ASP A 26 10.15 18.01 17.69
C ASP A 26 8.72 17.63 18.15
N LEU A 27 8.48 17.48 19.46
CA LEU A 27 7.19 17.02 19.99
C LEU A 27 6.04 18.05 19.92
N ALA A 28 6.31 19.32 19.61
CA ALA A 28 5.30 20.38 19.66
C ALA A 28 4.58 20.66 18.31
N LEU A 29 4.93 19.96 17.22
CA LEU A 29 4.36 20.20 15.88
C LEU A 29 3.45 19.08 15.34
N GLU A 30 3.31 17.95 16.06
CA GLU A 30 2.45 16.83 15.64
C GLU A 30 1.03 16.88 16.21
N GLU A 31 0.78 17.57 17.32
CA GLU A 31 -0.52 17.55 18.03
C GLU A 31 -1.68 18.29 17.34
N ASN A 32 -1.46 18.95 16.19
CA ASN A 32 -2.47 19.85 15.57
C ASN A 32 -2.88 19.51 14.13
N LYS A 33 -2.55 18.32 13.62
CA LYS A 33 -2.98 17.92 12.26
C LYS A 33 -4.32 17.19 12.34
N LEU A 34 -5.33 17.67 11.60
CA LEU A 34 -6.66 17.06 11.58
C LEU A 34 -6.59 15.58 11.16
N ILE A 35 -6.08 15.22 9.98
CA ILE A 35 -5.81 13.81 9.63
C ILE A 35 -4.67 13.27 10.50
N SER A 36 -4.99 12.66 11.64
CA SER A 36 -4.05 12.11 12.63
C SER A 36 -4.73 11.03 13.47
N ASP A 37 -3.99 10.40 14.39
CA ASP A 37 -4.55 9.49 15.38
C ASP A 37 -5.40 10.27 16.41
N ASN A 38 -6.58 10.73 15.99
CA ASN A 38 -7.58 11.30 16.88
C ASN A 38 -8.83 10.41 16.97
N ASN A 39 -9.78 10.80 17.82
CA ASN A 39 -10.98 10.00 18.11
C ASN A 39 -12.13 10.22 17.13
N LEU A 40 -12.00 11.14 16.17
CA LEU A 40 -13.03 11.45 15.18
C LEU A 40 -12.87 10.51 13.99
N ARG A 41 -13.80 9.56 13.86
CA ARG A 41 -13.75 8.53 12.82
C ARG A 41 -14.66 8.76 11.63
N GLU A 42 -15.74 9.51 11.83
CA GLU A 42 -16.71 9.79 10.78
C GLU A 42 -16.24 11.02 9.99
N MET A 43 -16.41 10.99 8.67
CA MET A 43 -16.25 12.21 7.87
C MET A 43 -17.20 13.31 8.35
N GLU A 44 -16.76 14.56 8.27
CA GLU A 44 -17.50 15.67 8.87
C GLU A 44 -17.42 16.93 8.01
N ARG A 45 -18.34 17.88 8.20
CA ARG A 45 -18.24 19.21 7.61
C ARG A 45 -17.22 20.05 8.36
N ASP A 46 -16.46 20.86 7.63
CA ASP A 46 -15.54 21.85 8.19
C ASP A 46 -16.21 22.74 9.26
N SER A 47 -17.45 23.20 9.01
CA SER A 47 -18.25 23.98 9.95
C SER A 47 -18.52 23.24 11.27
N ILE A 48 -18.72 21.92 11.26
CA ILE A 48 -18.95 21.14 12.47
C ILE A 48 -17.63 20.94 13.22
N LEU A 49 -16.54 20.66 12.52
CA LEU A 49 -15.20 20.59 13.12
C LEU A 49 -14.80 21.90 13.80
N ILE A 50 -15.09 23.04 13.17
CA ILE A 50 -14.79 24.36 13.73
C ILE A 50 -15.66 24.67 14.95
N ASN A 51 -16.97 24.47 14.84
CA ASN A 51 -17.91 24.89 15.88
C ASN A 51 -17.97 23.95 17.07
N GLN A 52 -17.76 22.64 16.88
CA GLN A 52 -17.97 21.61 17.90
C GLN A 52 -16.68 20.94 18.38
N HIS A 53 -15.66 20.89 17.53
CA HIS A 53 -14.38 20.22 17.83
C HIS A 53 -13.20 21.18 17.97
N GLN A 54 -13.47 22.49 17.96
CA GLN A 54 -12.49 23.56 18.21
C GLN A 54 -11.30 23.58 17.24
N PHE A 55 -11.44 22.96 16.06
CA PHE A 55 -10.45 23.14 15.00
C PHE A 55 -10.54 24.55 14.42
N ILE A 56 -9.42 25.10 13.96
CA ILE A 56 -9.43 26.30 13.12
C ILE A 56 -9.28 25.92 11.65
N LEU A 57 -9.86 26.73 10.75
CA LEU A 57 -9.86 26.46 9.31
C LEU A 57 -8.45 26.24 8.75
N GLU A 58 -7.44 26.96 9.25
CA GLU A 58 -6.06 26.79 8.81
C GLU A 58 -5.47 25.41 9.17
N GLN A 59 -5.82 24.82 10.33
CA GLN A 59 -5.41 23.45 10.67
C GLN A 59 -6.04 22.41 9.71
N ILE A 60 -7.31 22.61 9.35
CA ILE A 60 -8.00 21.75 8.38
C ILE A 60 -7.28 21.84 7.03
N LYS A 61 -7.02 23.07 6.58
CA LYS A 61 -6.29 23.40 5.35
C LYS A 61 -4.87 22.83 5.32
N GLU A 62 -4.14 22.84 6.44
CA GLU A 62 -2.81 22.25 6.50
C GLU A 62 -2.84 20.73 6.29
N SER A 63 -3.88 20.05 6.80
CA SER A 63 -4.01 18.60 6.72
C SER A 63 -4.47 18.06 5.37
N GLN A 64 -5.35 18.80 4.68
CA GLN A 64 -6.05 18.32 3.48
C GLN A 64 -6.58 19.45 2.59
N ALA A 65 -7.15 19.06 1.45
CA ALA A 65 -7.90 19.96 0.60
C ALA A 65 -9.25 20.34 1.22
N VAL A 66 -9.68 21.57 1.02
CA VAL A 66 -10.99 22.10 1.45
C VAL A 66 -11.78 22.53 0.22
N LEU A 67 -13.09 22.76 0.38
CA LEU A 67 -13.98 23.04 -0.75
C LEU A 67 -13.53 24.27 -1.55
N ASP A 68 -13.00 25.30 -0.86
CA ASP A 68 -12.46 26.53 -1.46
C ASP A 68 -11.25 26.31 -2.40
N ASP A 69 -10.65 25.11 -2.42
CA ASP A 69 -9.55 24.81 -3.34
C ASP A 69 -10.00 24.47 -4.75
N TYR A 70 -11.26 24.10 -4.93
CA TYR A 70 -11.72 23.46 -6.15
C TYR A 70 -12.73 24.29 -6.93
N ASP A 71 -12.40 24.58 -8.18
CA ASP A 71 -13.36 25.03 -9.19
C ASP A 71 -14.07 23.85 -9.87
N GLN A 72 -13.35 22.73 -10.03
CA GLN A 72 -13.84 21.51 -10.68
C GLN A 72 -13.34 20.28 -9.93
N MET A 73 -14.28 19.39 -9.59
CA MET A 73 -14.04 18.23 -8.74
C MET A 73 -14.37 16.94 -9.46
N SER A 74 -13.53 15.93 -9.27
CA SER A 74 -13.80 14.57 -9.71
C SER A 74 -13.51 13.56 -8.63
N HIS A 75 -14.32 12.49 -8.61
CA HIS A 75 -14.24 11.41 -7.64
C HIS A 75 -13.28 10.33 -8.13
N LEU A 76 -12.43 9.80 -7.26
CA LEU A 76 -11.70 8.56 -7.57
C LEU A 76 -12.55 7.32 -7.27
N CYS A 77 -13.24 7.27 -6.14
CA CYS A 77 -14.35 6.35 -5.90
C CYS A 77 -15.66 7.02 -6.37
N PRO A 78 -16.22 6.66 -7.53
CA PRO A 78 -17.37 7.36 -8.10
C PRO A 78 -18.66 6.99 -7.37
N ASN A 79 -19.54 7.97 -7.14
CA ASN A 79 -20.84 7.71 -6.51
C ASN A 79 -21.70 6.70 -7.30
N SER A 80 -21.54 6.64 -8.62
CA SER A 80 -22.33 5.78 -9.51
C SER A 80 -21.97 4.30 -9.35
N HIS A 81 -20.83 4.02 -8.70
CA HIS A 81 -20.34 2.66 -8.46
C HIS A 81 -20.81 2.07 -7.13
N LEU A 82 -21.64 2.80 -6.35
CA LEU A 82 -22.08 2.39 -5.02
C LEU A 82 -23.61 2.25 -4.94
N ASN A 83 -24.10 1.42 -4.02
CA ASN A 83 -25.48 0.91 -4.01
C ASN A 83 -26.44 1.57 -3.03
N SER A 84 -25.91 2.36 -2.09
CA SER A 84 -26.66 2.90 -0.95
C SER A 84 -26.39 4.38 -0.78
N ARG A 85 -27.39 5.13 -0.30
CA ARG A 85 -27.27 6.57 -0.08
C ARG A 85 -26.07 6.90 0.81
N GLU A 86 -25.83 6.12 1.85
CA GLU A 86 -24.71 6.32 2.76
C GLU A 86 -23.36 6.08 2.06
N SER A 87 -23.23 5.00 1.29
CA SER A 87 -21.99 4.73 0.55
C SER A 87 -21.74 5.80 -0.50
N LYS A 88 -22.78 6.25 -1.22
CA LYS A 88 -22.69 7.37 -2.16
C LYS A 88 -22.33 8.68 -1.47
N THR A 89 -22.86 8.94 -0.28
CA THR A 89 -22.54 10.15 0.50
C THR A 89 -21.07 10.13 0.94
N ALA A 90 -20.55 8.96 1.31
CA ALA A 90 -19.15 8.79 1.70
C ALA A 90 -18.16 9.18 0.60
N THR A 91 -18.53 9.14 -0.68
CA THR A 91 -17.62 9.53 -1.77
C THR A 91 -17.36 11.02 -1.84
N PHE A 92 -18.16 11.83 -1.14
CA PHE A 92 -18.07 13.30 -1.10
C PHE A 92 -17.07 13.81 -0.07
N THR A 93 -16.14 12.97 0.41
CA THR A 93 -14.96 13.43 1.12
C THR A 93 -13.94 14.02 0.16
N LEU A 94 -13.36 15.17 0.51
CA LEU A 94 -12.35 15.84 -0.32
C LEU A 94 -11.04 15.04 -0.44
N THR A 95 -10.79 14.11 0.49
CA THR A 95 -9.71 13.13 0.37
C THR A 95 -9.92 12.13 -0.77
N ASN A 96 -11.12 12.01 -1.32
CA ASN A 96 -11.45 11.21 -2.50
C ASN A 96 -11.48 12.05 -3.81
N ILE A 97 -11.12 13.34 -3.75
CA ILE A 97 -11.30 14.30 -4.86
C ILE A 97 -9.99 14.78 -5.47
N VAL A 98 -9.97 14.89 -6.80
CA VAL A 98 -8.88 15.51 -7.57
C VAL A 98 -9.41 16.63 -8.48
N PRO A 99 -8.59 17.65 -8.80
CA PRO A 99 -8.93 18.59 -9.86
C PRO A 99 -8.93 17.85 -11.21
N GLN A 100 -10.05 17.90 -11.93
CA GLN A 100 -10.17 17.26 -13.25
C GLN A 100 -10.75 18.25 -14.27
N ASP A 101 -10.22 18.21 -15.49
CA ASP A 101 -10.79 18.96 -16.62
C ASP A 101 -12.26 18.56 -16.87
N CYS A 102 -13.14 19.56 -16.94
CA CYS A 102 -14.57 19.35 -17.07
C CYS A 102 -14.98 18.53 -18.30
N THR A 103 -14.25 18.65 -19.42
CA THR A 103 -14.56 17.90 -20.63
C THR A 103 -14.15 16.43 -20.54
N LEU A 104 -13.15 16.10 -19.71
CA LEU A 104 -12.84 14.72 -19.35
C LEU A 104 -13.90 14.16 -18.40
N ASN A 105 -14.19 14.90 -17.32
CA ASN A 105 -15.12 14.51 -16.25
C ASN A 105 -16.52 14.22 -16.80
N THR A 106 -17.09 15.16 -17.55
CA THR A 106 -18.44 15.02 -18.12
C THR A 106 -18.48 14.23 -19.43
N GLY A 107 -17.31 13.96 -20.03
CA GLY A 107 -17.18 13.29 -21.32
C GLY A 107 -16.69 11.85 -21.19
N GLN A 108 -15.45 11.61 -21.62
CA GLN A 108 -14.92 10.25 -21.79
C GLN A 108 -14.79 9.49 -20.46
N TRP A 109 -14.51 10.17 -19.35
CA TRP A 109 -14.40 9.51 -18.05
C TRP A 109 -15.77 9.11 -17.50
N SER A 110 -16.77 10.00 -17.57
CA SER A 110 -18.17 9.65 -17.27
C SER A 110 -18.68 8.48 -18.15
N ALA A 111 -18.31 8.44 -19.43
CA ALA A 111 -18.65 7.31 -20.32
C ALA A 111 -17.96 6.01 -19.91
N TYR A 112 -16.72 6.08 -19.39
CA TYR A 112 -16.04 4.92 -18.83
C TYR A 112 -16.80 4.34 -17.63
N GLU A 113 -17.12 5.19 -16.65
CA GLU A 113 -17.84 4.81 -15.43
C GLU A 113 -19.24 4.26 -15.75
N SER A 114 -20.00 4.95 -16.60
CA SER A 114 -21.41 4.63 -16.86
C SER A 114 -21.64 3.54 -17.91
N ARG A 115 -20.68 3.28 -18.83
CA ARG A 115 -20.88 2.33 -19.94
C ARG A 115 -19.83 1.23 -19.99
N THR A 116 -18.57 1.55 -19.68
CA THR A 116 -17.48 0.57 -19.81
C THR A 116 -17.39 -0.34 -18.59
N MET A 117 -17.49 0.20 -17.38
CA MET A 117 -17.46 -0.58 -16.14
C MET A 117 -18.60 -1.62 -16.05
N PRO A 118 -19.87 -1.32 -16.36
CA PRO A 118 -20.94 -2.33 -16.36
C PRO A 118 -20.68 -3.50 -17.30
N VAL A 119 -20.10 -3.24 -18.48
CA VAL A 119 -19.77 -4.29 -19.45
C VAL A 119 -18.61 -5.15 -18.96
N ARG A 120 -17.56 -4.52 -18.41
CA ARG A 120 -16.36 -5.22 -17.91
C ARG A 120 -16.64 -6.08 -16.67
N THR A 121 -17.62 -5.68 -15.87
CA THR A 121 -18.00 -6.35 -14.62
C THR A 121 -19.18 -7.30 -14.77
N LYS A 122 -19.73 -7.44 -15.99
CA LYS A 122 -20.86 -8.33 -16.25
C LYS A 122 -20.51 -9.77 -15.90
N GLY A 123 -21.30 -10.38 -15.01
CA GLY A 123 -21.13 -11.77 -14.57
C GLY A 123 -20.09 -11.98 -13.46
N CYS A 124 -19.50 -10.91 -12.93
CA CYS A 124 -18.69 -11.00 -11.72
C CYS A 124 -19.60 -11.13 -10.50
N ILE A 125 -19.20 -11.95 -9.52
CA ILE A 125 -19.84 -11.99 -8.21
C ILE A 125 -19.41 -10.79 -7.39
N GLU A 126 -18.11 -10.47 -7.45
CA GLU A 126 -17.53 -9.30 -6.81
C GLU A 126 -16.56 -8.64 -7.80
N THR A 127 -16.44 -7.31 -7.76
CA THR A 127 -15.40 -6.60 -8.50
C THR A 127 -14.69 -5.63 -7.57
N CYS A 128 -13.40 -5.88 -7.32
CA CYS A 128 -12.53 -4.92 -6.64
C CYS A 128 -12.06 -3.89 -7.66
N VAL A 129 -12.12 -2.60 -7.30
CA VAL A 129 -11.65 -1.51 -8.15
C VAL A 129 -10.66 -0.65 -7.38
N VAL A 130 -9.59 -0.24 -8.06
CA VAL A 130 -8.63 0.76 -7.59
C VAL A 130 -8.56 1.85 -8.64
N SER A 131 -9.02 3.05 -8.29
CA SER A 131 -8.94 4.23 -9.13
C SER A 131 -7.94 5.21 -8.56
N GLY A 132 -7.08 5.79 -9.38
CA GLY A 132 -5.99 6.63 -8.93
C GLY A 132 -5.73 7.83 -9.81
N ALA A 133 -4.87 8.70 -9.31
CA ALA A 133 -4.42 9.87 -10.04
C ALA A 133 -2.90 10.00 -10.00
N VAL A 134 -2.33 10.38 -11.14
CA VAL A 134 -0.92 10.71 -11.27
C VAL A 134 -0.77 12.21 -11.02
N PRO A 135 0.08 12.64 -10.07
CA PRO A 135 0.37 14.05 -9.87
C PRO A 135 0.82 14.74 -11.15
N GLY A 136 0.46 16.01 -11.29
CA GLY A 136 0.99 16.89 -12.32
C GLY A 136 2.05 17.82 -11.77
N THR A 137 2.47 18.77 -12.60
CA THR A 137 3.48 19.79 -12.26
C THR A 137 2.86 21.12 -11.84
N THR A 138 1.54 21.28 -11.96
CA THR A 138 0.81 22.50 -11.65
C THR A 138 -0.07 22.32 -10.41
N GLN A 139 -0.55 23.44 -9.89
CA GLN A 139 -1.48 23.50 -8.77
C GLN A 139 -2.68 24.33 -9.17
N VAL A 140 -3.78 24.19 -8.42
CA VAL A 140 -4.94 25.08 -8.52
C VAL A 140 -4.54 26.52 -8.23
N THR A 141 -5.38 27.50 -8.59
CA THR A 141 -5.10 28.94 -8.52
C THR A 141 -4.58 29.43 -7.15
N ASN A 142 -5.00 28.77 -6.06
CA ASN A 142 -4.56 29.07 -4.68
C ASN A 142 -3.31 28.29 -4.22
N GLY A 143 -2.65 27.55 -5.12
CA GLY A 143 -1.38 26.85 -4.87
C GLY A 143 -1.43 25.66 -3.89
N ARG A 144 -2.60 25.30 -3.34
CA ARG A 144 -2.67 24.31 -2.26
C ARG A 144 -2.76 22.86 -2.75
N VAL A 145 -3.54 22.64 -3.81
CA VAL A 145 -3.88 21.32 -4.35
C VAL A 145 -3.19 21.10 -5.69
N ASN A 146 -2.52 19.95 -5.85
CA ASN A 146 -1.88 19.57 -7.10
C ASN A 146 -2.93 19.21 -8.17
N VAL A 147 -2.76 19.76 -9.37
CA VAL A 147 -3.55 19.37 -10.54
C VAL A 147 -2.94 18.10 -11.11
N THR A 148 -3.74 17.06 -11.25
CA THR A 148 -3.28 15.74 -11.69
C THR A 148 -3.01 15.76 -13.19
N SER A 149 -1.99 15.01 -13.63
CA SER A 149 -1.70 14.87 -15.07
C SER A 149 -2.53 13.79 -15.73
N HIS A 150 -2.86 12.73 -14.97
CA HIS A 150 -3.64 11.59 -15.46
C HIS A 150 -4.54 11.05 -14.37
N ILE A 151 -5.64 10.42 -14.79
CA ILE A 151 -6.52 9.63 -13.94
C ILE A 151 -6.57 8.22 -14.51
N TRP A 152 -6.63 7.21 -13.65
CA TRP A 152 -6.62 5.81 -14.04
C TRP A 152 -7.54 4.97 -13.16
N SER A 153 -7.92 3.80 -13.66
CA SER A 153 -8.73 2.82 -12.95
C SER A 153 -8.29 1.41 -13.32
N ALA A 154 -8.15 0.55 -12.32
CA ALA A 154 -7.89 -0.87 -12.44
C ALA A 154 -9.04 -1.64 -11.78
N ALA A 155 -9.57 -2.65 -12.44
CA ALA A 155 -10.65 -3.46 -11.90
C ALA A 155 -10.34 -4.95 -12.05
N CYS A 156 -10.64 -5.72 -10.99
CA CYS A 156 -10.49 -7.17 -10.94
C CYS A 156 -11.86 -7.81 -10.68
N CYS A 157 -12.29 -8.63 -11.63
CA CYS A 157 -13.55 -9.38 -11.61
C CYS A 157 -13.35 -10.75 -10.98
N LEU A 158 -14.12 -11.06 -9.94
CA LEU A 158 -14.09 -12.33 -9.23
C LEU A 158 -15.34 -13.16 -9.55
N VAL A 159 -15.14 -14.45 -9.83
CA VAL A 159 -16.22 -15.44 -9.88
C VAL A 159 -15.91 -16.48 -8.80
N GLY A 160 -16.68 -16.47 -7.72
CA GLY A 160 -16.25 -17.08 -6.46
C GLY A 160 -15.08 -16.30 -5.85
N THR A 161 -14.03 -17.00 -5.40
CA THR A 161 -12.79 -16.39 -4.88
C THR A 161 -11.71 -16.19 -5.94
N ASN A 162 -11.94 -16.65 -7.18
CA ASN A 162 -10.91 -16.69 -8.22
C ASN A 162 -10.99 -15.45 -9.13
N PRO A 163 -9.85 -14.80 -9.42
CA PRO A 163 -9.79 -13.71 -10.38
C PRO A 163 -9.98 -14.29 -11.78
N THR A 164 -11.01 -13.83 -12.48
CA THR A 164 -11.32 -14.30 -13.83
C THR A 164 -10.89 -13.32 -14.90
N ARG A 165 -11.01 -12.02 -14.62
CA ARG A 165 -10.65 -10.94 -15.55
C ARG A 165 -10.10 -9.76 -14.79
N ALA A 166 -9.07 -9.13 -15.34
CA ALA A 166 -8.55 -7.86 -14.85
C ALA A 166 -8.40 -6.88 -16.01
N CYS A 167 -8.65 -5.60 -15.75
CA CYS A 167 -8.64 -4.58 -16.79
C CYS A 167 -8.21 -3.22 -16.24
N GLY A 168 -7.67 -2.39 -17.12
CA GLY A 168 -7.21 -1.04 -16.80
C GLY A 168 -7.85 0.01 -17.72
N ALA A 169 -7.83 1.26 -17.26
CA ALA A 169 -8.08 2.44 -18.06
C ALA A 169 -7.22 3.59 -17.55
N ILE A 170 -6.81 4.47 -18.46
CA ILE A 170 -6.08 5.71 -18.13
C ILE A 170 -6.51 6.84 -19.07
N ALA A 171 -6.58 8.06 -18.55
CA ALA A 171 -6.89 9.25 -19.30
C ALA A 171 -5.93 10.40 -18.93
N GLU A 172 -5.50 11.14 -19.95
CA GLU A 172 -4.79 12.42 -19.78
C GLU A 172 -5.77 13.48 -19.26
N ASN A 173 -5.39 14.21 -18.21
CA ASN A 173 -6.18 15.26 -17.58
C ASN A 173 -5.74 16.64 -18.09
N GLU A 174 -5.89 16.87 -19.41
CA GLU A 174 -5.45 18.11 -20.06
C GLU A 174 -6.51 18.62 -21.05
N ARG A 175 -6.87 19.90 -20.89
CA ARG A 175 -7.87 20.57 -21.72
C ARG A 175 -7.58 20.37 -23.21
N ASN A 176 -8.60 19.95 -23.96
CA ASN A 176 -8.54 19.66 -25.41
C ASN A 176 -7.59 18.52 -25.84
N LYS A 177 -6.93 17.83 -24.91
CA LYS A 177 -6.09 16.66 -25.18
C LYS A 177 -6.56 15.39 -24.48
N ASN A 178 -7.66 15.47 -23.73
CA ASN A 178 -8.30 14.36 -23.04
C ASN A 178 -8.48 13.12 -23.95
N LYS A 179 -7.61 12.14 -23.75
CA LYS A 179 -7.64 10.85 -24.44
C LYS A 179 -7.68 9.72 -23.43
N MET A 180 -8.83 9.07 -23.33
CA MET A 180 -9.01 7.87 -22.54
C MET A 180 -8.57 6.64 -23.34
N LYS A 181 -7.86 5.72 -22.68
CA LYS A 181 -7.45 4.43 -23.23
C LYS A 181 -7.88 3.32 -22.31
N ASN A 182 -8.53 2.32 -22.89
CA ASN A 182 -8.79 1.03 -22.28
C ASN A 182 -7.56 0.14 -22.45
N LEU A 183 -7.07 -0.45 -21.37
CA LEU A 183 -5.82 -1.22 -21.34
C LEU A 183 -6.01 -2.57 -20.67
N GLU A 184 -5.09 -3.49 -20.93
CA GLU A 184 -4.84 -4.64 -20.04
C GLU A 184 -4.19 -4.16 -18.73
N LEU A 185 -4.36 -4.93 -17.66
CA LEU A 185 -3.84 -4.54 -16.35
C LEU A 185 -2.31 -4.37 -16.35
N LEU A 186 -1.58 -5.29 -16.99
CA LEU A 186 -0.11 -5.23 -17.08
C LEU A 186 0.36 -3.98 -17.83
N GLU A 187 -0.33 -3.61 -18.91
CA GLU A 187 0.01 -2.40 -19.67
C GLU A 187 -0.24 -1.14 -18.83
N LEU A 188 -1.34 -1.10 -18.07
CA LEU A 188 -1.60 -0.01 -17.13
C LEU A 188 -0.47 0.11 -16.10
N GLU A 189 -0.07 -0.99 -15.45
CA GLU A 189 1.02 -1.00 -14.46
C GLU A 189 2.34 -0.46 -15.05
N ASN A 190 2.69 -0.90 -16.26
CA ASN A 190 3.91 -0.46 -16.95
C ASN A 190 3.89 1.05 -17.27
N ARG A 191 2.72 1.59 -17.65
CA ARG A 191 2.56 3.02 -17.92
C ARG A 191 2.61 3.84 -16.63
N LEU A 192 1.91 3.39 -15.58
CA LEU A 192 1.89 4.06 -14.29
C LEU A 192 3.28 4.13 -13.67
N THR A 193 4.07 3.05 -13.76
CA THR A 193 5.46 3.03 -13.27
C THR A 193 6.26 4.21 -13.85
N LYS A 194 6.24 4.39 -15.16
CA LYS A 194 6.93 5.50 -15.86
C LYS A 194 6.38 6.88 -15.47
N LEU A 195 5.08 6.98 -15.26
CA LEU A 195 4.42 8.25 -14.93
C LEU A 195 4.70 8.69 -13.49
N TYR A 196 4.66 7.77 -12.54
CA TYR A 196 4.93 8.03 -11.12
C TYR A 196 6.43 8.28 -10.84
N GLU A 197 7.33 7.68 -11.62
CA GLU A 197 8.76 8.07 -11.65
C GLU A 197 8.94 9.53 -12.07
N ARG A 198 8.33 9.93 -13.20
CA ARG A 198 8.40 11.31 -13.71
C ARG A 198 7.74 12.32 -12.77
N GLY A 199 6.65 11.94 -12.10
CA GLY A 199 5.94 12.75 -11.11
C GLY A 199 6.66 12.86 -9.74
N GLY A 200 7.84 12.25 -9.59
CA GLY A 200 8.63 12.30 -8.37
C GLY A 200 7.98 11.60 -7.17
N LEU A 201 7.08 10.64 -7.42
CA LEU A 201 6.52 9.76 -6.39
C LEU A 201 7.36 8.49 -6.20
N ILE A 202 7.98 8.00 -7.28
CA ILE A 202 8.95 6.91 -7.24
C ILE A 202 10.36 7.51 -7.36
N LYS A 203 11.15 7.49 -6.29
CA LYS A 203 12.61 7.72 -6.39
C LYS A 203 13.29 6.38 -6.62
N GLN A 204 13.83 6.21 -7.83
CA GLN A 204 14.64 5.07 -8.29
C GLN A 204 13.88 3.74 -8.34
N THR A 205 13.49 3.32 -9.55
CA THR A 205 13.05 1.96 -9.84
C THR A 205 14.27 1.04 -9.83
N TYR A 206 14.48 0.36 -8.70
CA TYR A 206 15.28 -0.87 -8.71
C TYR A 206 14.54 -1.95 -9.48
N HIS A 207 15.30 -2.85 -10.10
CA HIS A 207 14.74 -3.99 -10.80
C HIS A 207 13.80 -4.77 -9.87
N LYS A 208 12.68 -5.26 -10.41
CA LYS A 208 11.67 -6.01 -9.64
C LYS A 208 12.15 -7.42 -9.25
N TYR A 209 13.22 -7.90 -9.88
CA TYR A 209 13.77 -9.24 -9.68
C TYR A 209 14.93 -9.18 -8.69
N MET A 210 15.17 -10.27 -7.96
CA MET A 210 16.37 -10.41 -7.15
C MET A 210 17.61 -10.20 -8.02
N ASP A 211 18.63 -9.57 -7.45
CA ASP A 211 19.87 -9.24 -8.15
C ASP A 211 21.02 -9.24 -7.14
N GLU A 212 22.23 -9.36 -7.65
CA GLU A 212 23.44 -9.30 -6.84
C GLU A 212 23.71 -7.86 -6.39
N GLU A 213 24.23 -7.69 -5.17
CA GLU A 213 24.60 -6.37 -4.65
C GLU A 213 25.55 -5.63 -5.60
N ALA A 214 26.49 -6.33 -6.21
CA ALA A 214 27.43 -5.79 -7.20
C ALA A 214 26.73 -5.26 -8.46
N SER A 215 25.74 -5.98 -8.99
CA SER A 215 24.91 -5.55 -10.12
C SER A 215 24.11 -4.31 -9.76
N ILE A 216 23.49 -4.27 -8.58
CA ILE A 216 22.71 -3.12 -8.11
C ILE A 216 23.59 -1.87 -8.02
N ILE A 217 24.79 -2.01 -7.44
CA ILE A 217 25.76 -0.91 -7.32
C ILE A 217 26.13 -0.37 -8.71
N LYS A 218 26.44 -1.28 -9.65
CA LYS A 218 26.86 -0.94 -11.01
C LYS A 218 25.74 -0.28 -11.83
N ASP A 219 24.56 -0.89 -11.84
CA ASP A 219 23.49 -0.52 -12.76
C ASP A 219 22.69 0.70 -12.26
N TYR A 220 22.60 0.89 -10.94
CA TYR A 220 21.86 1.99 -10.34
C TYR A 220 22.72 3.07 -9.69
N ASN A 221 24.05 2.92 -9.72
CA ASN A 221 25.02 3.83 -9.10
C ASN A 221 24.69 4.11 -7.63
N ILE A 222 24.50 3.04 -6.85
CA ILE A 222 24.14 3.07 -5.44
C ILE A 222 25.23 2.45 -4.61
N THR A 223 25.47 3.01 -3.42
CA THR A 223 26.46 2.46 -2.50
C THR A 223 25.89 1.32 -1.66
N SER A 224 26.74 0.35 -1.32
CA SER A 224 26.43 -0.73 -0.36
C SER A 224 25.82 -0.20 0.94
N GLU A 225 26.39 0.88 1.51
CA GLU A 225 25.86 1.55 2.71
C GLU A 225 24.39 1.97 2.56
N LYS A 226 23.99 2.44 1.38
CA LYS A 226 22.61 2.86 1.13
C LYS A 226 21.66 1.66 1.00
N ILE A 227 22.14 0.53 0.49
CA ILE A 227 21.39 -0.73 0.44
C ILE A 227 21.18 -1.25 1.87
N GLY A 228 22.26 -1.27 2.66
CA GLY A 228 22.31 -1.69 4.06
C GLY A 228 21.37 -0.94 5.01
N LYS A 229 20.90 0.26 4.64
CA LYS A 229 19.89 1.00 5.42
C LYS A 229 18.49 0.36 5.42
N SER A 230 18.23 -0.60 4.53
CA SER A 230 16.90 -1.19 4.34
C SER A 230 16.84 -2.71 4.39
N GLN A 231 17.98 -3.39 4.24
CA GLN A 231 18.09 -4.84 4.26
C GLN A 231 19.52 -5.24 4.59
N ALA A 232 19.74 -6.51 4.93
CA ALA A 232 21.09 -7.03 5.10
C ALA A 232 21.86 -7.03 3.77
N ILE A 233 23.15 -6.75 3.84
CA ILE A 233 24.11 -6.77 2.74
C ILE A 233 25.17 -7.84 2.99
N ASP A 234 25.98 -8.17 1.96
CA ASP A 234 26.99 -9.22 2.09
C ASP A 234 27.98 -8.96 3.23
N GLN A 235 28.29 -7.67 3.43
CA GLN A 235 29.21 -7.20 4.46
C GLN A 235 28.72 -7.50 5.88
N ASP A 236 27.40 -7.56 6.13
CA ASP A 236 26.84 -7.82 7.46
C ASP A 236 27.14 -9.24 7.95
N TYR A 237 27.40 -10.16 7.02
CA TYR A 237 27.73 -11.56 7.31
C TYR A 237 29.23 -11.87 7.18
N ARG A 238 30.05 -10.92 6.67
CA ARG A 238 31.49 -11.15 6.53
C ARG A 238 32.17 -11.08 7.89
N GLY A 239 32.80 -12.17 8.31
CA GLY A 239 33.56 -12.24 9.56
C GLY A 239 32.75 -12.65 10.78
N ALA A 240 31.51 -13.14 10.59
CA ALA A 240 30.74 -13.76 11.66
C ALA A 240 31.38 -15.12 12.03
N LEU A 241 32.25 -15.12 13.03
CA LEU A 241 32.97 -16.32 13.47
C LEU A 241 31.99 -17.33 14.09
N GLY A 242 32.02 -18.56 13.57
CA GLY A 242 31.17 -19.66 14.03
C GLY A 242 29.70 -19.58 13.58
N LEU A 243 29.36 -18.63 12.70
CA LEU A 243 28.00 -18.48 12.17
C LEU A 243 27.95 -18.60 10.63
N ASP A 244 27.00 -19.40 10.18
CA ASP A 244 26.66 -19.62 8.79
C ASP A 244 25.48 -18.73 8.38
N ARG A 245 25.36 -18.55 7.07
CA ARG A 245 24.19 -17.94 6.44
C ARG A 245 23.10 -19.00 6.30
N GLY A 246 22.33 -19.20 7.36
CA GLY A 246 21.23 -20.16 7.38
C GLY A 246 19.97 -19.63 6.70
N HIS A 247 19.28 -20.48 5.94
CA HIS A 247 18.04 -20.12 5.27
C HIS A 247 16.84 -20.22 6.23
N LEU A 248 15.99 -19.20 6.28
CA LEU A 248 14.72 -19.27 7.02
C LEU A 248 13.66 -20.06 6.23
N CYS A 249 13.57 -19.84 4.92
CA CYS A 249 12.90 -20.73 3.97
C CYS A 249 13.94 -21.65 3.33
N PRO A 250 14.03 -22.93 3.74
CA PRO A 250 15.07 -23.85 3.30
C PRO A 250 15.09 -24.07 1.79
N SER A 251 16.29 -24.03 1.20
CA SER A 251 16.45 -24.38 -0.22
C SER A 251 16.16 -25.86 -0.49
N GLY A 252 16.45 -26.75 0.47
CA GLY A 252 16.16 -28.19 0.39
C GLY A 252 14.67 -28.51 0.22
N HIS A 253 13.79 -27.64 0.71
CA HIS A 253 12.33 -27.81 0.57
C HIS A 253 11.80 -27.38 -0.81
N GLN A 254 12.61 -26.72 -1.65
CA GLN A 254 12.16 -26.17 -2.92
C GLN A 254 12.38 -27.13 -4.09
N THR A 255 11.44 -27.14 -5.02
CA THR A 255 11.53 -27.93 -6.26
C THR A 255 12.08 -27.11 -7.43
N GLY A 256 13.13 -27.60 -8.06
CA GLY A 256 13.77 -26.95 -9.22
C GLY A 256 14.74 -25.82 -8.85
N ASN A 257 15.61 -25.45 -9.79
CA ASN A 257 16.68 -24.49 -9.54
C ASN A 257 16.15 -23.08 -9.26
N ASP A 258 15.14 -22.61 -10.00
CA ASP A 258 14.61 -21.26 -9.82
C ASP A 258 14.02 -21.04 -8.42
N SER A 259 13.21 -21.99 -7.94
CA SER A 259 12.63 -21.96 -6.60
C SER A 259 13.71 -22.03 -5.52
N LYS A 260 14.76 -22.84 -5.74
CA LYS A 260 15.93 -22.90 -4.86
C LYS A 260 16.67 -21.56 -4.83
N TRP A 261 17.00 -20.97 -5.97
CA TRP A 261 17.71 -19.70 -6.06
C TRP A 261 16.95 -18.55 -5.40
N ALA A 262 15.61 -18.54 -5.45
CA ALA A 262 14.80 -17.54 -4.75
C ALA A 262 15.02 -17.52 -3.22
N THR A 263 15.49 -18.63 -2.63
CA THR A 263 15.79 -18.71 -1.19
C THR A 263 17.12 -18.04 -0.81
N PHE A 264 18.01 -17.74 -1.75
CA PHE A 264 19.34 -17.18 -1.48
C PHE A 264 19.36 -15.65 -1.31
N THR A 265 18.18 -15.01 -1.28
CA THR A 265 18.07 -13.58 -0.96
C THR A 265 18.46 -13.32 0.50
N LEU A 266 19.22 -12.26 0.79
CA LEU A 266 19.68 -11.95 2.16
C LEU A 266 18.52 -11.63 3.12
N THR A 267 17.34 -11.29 2.61
CA THR A 267 16.11 -11.15 3.39
C THR A 267 15.53 -12.49 3.88
N ASN A 268 16.02 -13.62 3.36
CA ASN A 268 15.71 -14.97 3.79
C ASN A 268 16.87 -15.62 4.58
N ILE A 269 17.95 -14.88 4.85
CA ILE A 269 19.13 -15.37 5.57
C ILE A 269 19.08 -14.91 7.02
N VAL A 270 19.44 -15.80 7.94
CA VAL A 270 19.64 -15.51 9.36
C VAL A 270 20.97 -16.13 9.81
N PRO A 271 21.73 -15.47 10.71
CA PRO A 271 22.92 -16.09 11.28
C PRO A 271 22.52 -17.34 12.06
N GLN A 272 23.12 -18.48 11.72
CA GLN A 272 22.92 -19.75 12.43
C GLN A 272 24.28 -20.30 12.86
N ASP A 273 24.35 -20.92 14.03
CA ASP A 273 25.57 -21.62 14.45
C ASP A 273 25.98 -22.67 13.42
N ASN A 274 27.28 -22.76 13.10
CA ASN A 274 27.78 -23.62 12.03
C ASN A 274 27.46 -25.10 12.27
N ASP A 275 27.63 -25.59 13.50
CA ASP A 275 27.39 -27.00 13.84
C ASP A 275 25.89 -27.31 13.76
N PHE A 276 25.06 -26.35 14.18
CA PHE A 276 23.60 -26.47 14.03
C PHE A 276 23.16 -26.48 12.56
N ASN A 277 23.61 -25.49 11.77
CA ASN A 277 23.21 -25.30 10.38
C ASN A 277 23.66 -26.46 9.48
N GLN A 278 24.91 -26.91 9.62
CA GLN A 278 25.48 -28.00 8.81
C GLN A 278 25.13 -29.39 9.35
N GLY A 279 24.70 -29.49 10.61
CA GLY A 279 24.33 -30.73 11.27
C GLY A 279 22.82 -30.92 11.35
N THR A 280 22.26 -30.76 12.55
CA THR A 280 20.85 -31.09 12.84
C THR A 280 19.84 -30.35 11.97
N TRP A 281 20.12 -29.11 11.57
CA TRP A 281 19.24 -28.35 10.69
C TRP A 281 19.27 -28.90 9.26
N HIS A 282 20.47 -29.20 8.73
CA HIS A 282 20.63 -29.86 7.45
C HIS A 282 19.90 -31.22 7.38
N ASP A 283 20.04 -32.05 8.42
CA ASP A 283 19.32 -33.33 8.52
C ASP A 283 17.80 -33.16 8.60
N TYR A 284 17.33 -32.10 9.25
CA TYR A 284 15.91 -31.76 9.29
C TYR A 284 15.37 -31.42 7.89
N GLU A 285 16.09 -30.57 7.16
CA GLU A 285 15.73 -30.10 5.82
C GLU A 285 15.75 -31.22 4.77
N GLU A 286 16.82 -32.02 4.73
CA GLU A 286 17.05 -33.02 3.66
C GLU A 286 16.44 -34.40 3.97
N VAL A 287 16.24 -34.74 5.25
CA VAL A 287 15.78 -36.09 5.64
C VAL A 287 14.43 -36.03 6.33
N THR A 288 14.32 -35.27 7.42
CA THR A 288 13.14 -35.33 8.29
C THR A 288 11.88 -34.81 7.59
N MET A 289 11.97 -33.66 6.93
CA MET A 289 10.82 -33.04 6.26
C MET A 289 10.33 -33.83 5.03
N PRO A 290 11.21 -34.31 4.13
CA PRO A 290 10.78 -35.18 3.03
C PRO A 290 10.12 -36.48 3.51
N GLN A 291 10.63 -37.10 4.59
CA GLN A 291 10.03 -38.31 5.16
C GLN A 291 8.65 -38.04 5.79
N LYS A 292 8.52 -36.97 6.58
CA LYS A 292 7.26 -36.65 7.28
C LYS A 292 6.14 -36.20 6.35
N THR A 293 6.48 -35.72 5.17
CA THR A 293 5.51 -35.24 4.18
C THR A 293 5.20 -36.28 3.10
N GLN A 294 5.76 -37.49 3.23
CA GLN A 294 5.51 -38.57 2.30
C GLN A 294 4.01 -38.94 2.28
N GLY A 295 3.39 -38.83 1.10
CA GLY A 295 1.97 -39.10 0.89
C GLY A 295 1.06 -37.88 1.03
N CYS A 296 1.59 -36.69 1.35
CA CYS A 296 0.85 -35.43 1.25
C CYS A 296 0.92 -34.89 -0.18
N ASP A 297 -0.23 -34.47 -0.74
CA ASP A 297 -0.27 -33.78 -2.05
C ASP A 297 0.37 -32.38 -1.97
N THR A 298 0.17 -31.69 -0.84
CA THR A 298 0.75 -30.37 -0.55
C THR A 298 1.07 -30.27 0.94
N THR A 299 2.27 -29.77 1.27
CA THR A 299 2.65 -29.43 2.66
C THR A 299 2.91 -27.94 2.79
N TYR A 300 2.35 -27.30 3.83
CA TYR A 300 2.64 -25.92 4.18
C TYR A 300 3.61 -25.88 5.36
N VAL A 301 4.73 -25.15 5.20
CA VAL A 301 5.74 -24.96 6.25
C VAL A 301 5.72 -23.51 6.71
N LEU A 302 5.57 -23.30 8.02
CA LEU A 302 5.65 -21.98 8.65
C LEU A 302 6.99 -21.90 9.39
N ALA A 303 7.91 -21.10 8.85
CA ALA A 303 9.18 -20.79 9.48
C ALA A 303 9.19 -19.33 9.95
N SER A 304 9.49 -19.08 11.22
CA SER A 304 9.56 -17.73 11.79
C SER A 304 10.70 -17.64 12.80
N CYS A 305 11.56 -16.64 12.66
CA CYS A 305 12.41 -16.19 13.76
C CYS A 305 11.54 -15.42 14.74
N LEU A 306 11.14 -16.05 15.84
CA LEU A 306 10.34 -15.40 16.87
C LEU A 306 11.18 -14.37 17.62
N TRP A 307 11.20 -13.13 17.12
CA TRP A 307 11.41 -11.96 17.95
C TRP A 307 10.07 -11.63 18.63
N LEU A 308 9.93 -11.91 19.92
CA LEU A 308 8.84 -11.36 20.74
C LEU A 308 9.12 -9.88 21.04
N GLY A 309 9.21 -9.06 19.99
CA GLY A 309 9.34 -7.61 20.04
C GLY A 309 8.18 -7.01 19.27
N HIS A 310 7.18 -6.51 19.99
CA HIS A 310 6.08 -5.78 19.39
C HIS A 310 6.57 -4.39 18.97
N SER A 311 6.43 -4.07 17.69
CA SER A 311 6.32 -2.69 17.25
C SER A 311 5.19 -2.61 16.22
N GLU A 312 4.00 -2.25 16.67
CA GLU A 312 2.90 -1.88 15.77
C GLU A 312 2.56 -0.40 15.98
N VAL A 313 3.12 0.44 15.12
CA VAL A 313 2.43 1.65 14.68
C VAL A 313 1.48 1.16 13.59
N VAL A 314 0.20 1.53 13.59
CA VAL A 314 -0.74 1.07 12.55
C VAL A 314 -0.33 1.67 11.19
N LYS A 315 0.43 0.90 10.40
CA LYS A 315 1.13 1.31 9.16
C LYS A 315 0.46 0.83 7.86
N SER A 316 -0.79 0.31 7.90
CA SER A 316 -1.43 -0.36 6.74
C SER A 316 -2.97 -0.26 6.74
N PHE A 317 -3.63 -0.73 5.68
CA PHE A 317 -5.10 -0.77 5.56
C PHE A 317 -5.77 -1.90 6.37
N THR A 318 -5.23 -2.28 7.53
CA THR A 318 -5.72 -3.42 8.35
C THR A 318 -7.18 -3.30 8.79
N ARG A 319 -7.71 -2.08 8.90
CA ARG A 319 -9.12 -1.82 9.26
C ARG A 319 -10.10 -1.94 8.10
N CYS A 320 -9.62 -1.81 6.86
CA CYS A 320 -10.46 -1.89 5.67
C CYS A 320 -9.86 -2.74 4.53
N PRO A 321 -9.30 -3.94 4.82
CA PRO A 321 -8.63 -4.76 3.82
C PRO A 321 -9.62 -5.35 2.79
N GLN A 322 -10.91 -5.41 3.11
CA GLN A 322 -11.95 -5.98 2.26
C GLN A 322 -12.12 -5.27 0.92
N PHE A 323 -11.65 -4.03 0.77
CA PHE A 323 -11.75 -3.29 -0.49
C PHE A 323 -10.65 -3.66 -1.50
N PHE A 324 -9.70 -4.50 -1.09
CA PHE A 324 -8.58 -4.92 -1.91
C PHE A 324 -8.70 -6.39 -2.28
N TYR A 325 -8.39 -6.72 -3.54
CA TYR A 325 -8.28 -8.10 -3.97
C TYR A 325 -7.28 -8.85 -3.08
N ALA A 326 -7.67 -10.05 -2.62
CA ALA A 326 -6.89 -10.87 -1.68
C ALA A 326 -6.38 -10.07 -0.46
N ARG A 327 -7.13 -9.06 -0.03
CA ARG A 327 -6.79 -8.18 1.10
C ARG A 327 -5.43 -7.47 0.96
N THR A 328 -4.95 -7.32 -0.27
CA THR A 328 -3.59 -6.85 -0.57
C THR A 328 -3.64 -5.50 -1.27
N PRO A 329 -3.21 -4.40 -0.62
CA PRO A 329 -3.18 -3.09 -1.27
C PRO A 329 -2.10 -3.01 -2.37
N PRO A 330 -2.22 -2.05 -3.31
CA PRO A 330 -1.15 -1.73 -4.26
C PRO A 330 0.21 -1.52 -3.60
N ARG A 331 1.28 -1.84 -4.34
CA ARG A 331 2.67 -1.83 -3.83
C ARG A 331 3.10 -0.48 -3.26
N ASP A 332 4.09 -0.56 -2.38
CA ASP A 332 4.71 0.55 -1.67
C ASP A 332 5.37 1.59 -2.57
N SER A 333 5.64 1.26 -3.83
CA SER A 333 6.18 2.20 -4.82
C SER A 333 5.27 3.40 -5.07
N LEU A 334 3.97 3.31 -4.78
CA LEU A 334 3.03 4.43 -4.87
C LEU A 334 2.97 5.28 -3.59
N ARG A 335 3.85 5.07 -2.60
CA ARG A 335 3.78 5.76 -1.30
C ARG A 335 4.48 7.13 -1.34
N PRO A 336 3.75 8.25 -1.24
CA PRO A 336 4.35 9.55 -1.01
C PRO A 336 5.03 9.58 0.37
N ARG A 337 5.98 10.50 0.56
CA ARG A 337 6.70 10.66 1.84
C ARG A 337 5.77 10.96 3.01
N ASN A 338 4.70 11.72 2.77
CA ASN A 338 3.72 12.13 3.77
C ASN A 338 2.33 11.58 3.40
N ALA A 339 2.21 10.26 3.45
CA ALA A 339 1.00 9.54 3.06
C ALA A 339 0.05 9.34 4.24
N ALA A 340 -1.25 9.56 4.05
CA ALA A 340 -2.30 9.07 4.93
C ALA A 340 -2.95 7.81 4.33
N ARG A 341 -3.26 6.83 5.17
CA ARG A 341 -4.07 5.66 4.79
C ARG A 341 -5.42 5.80 5.47
N ILE A 342 -6.43 6.11 4.68
CA ILE A 342 -7.76 6.47 5.16
C ILE A 342 -8.68 5.30 4.87
N CYS A 343 -9.33 4.77 5.91
CA CYS A 343 -10.45 3.86 5.75
C CYS A 343 -11.73 4.66 5.92
N GLN A 344 -12.37 5.06 4.81
CA GLN A 344 -13.51 5.96 4.84
C GLN A 344 -14.65 5.35 5.67
N VAL A 345 -15.03 6.02 6.76
CA VAL A 345 -16.19 5.64 7.56
C VAL A 345 -17.32 6.63 7.32
N TYR A 346 -18.52 6.10 7.08
CA TYR A 346 -19.75 6.88 7.14
C TYR A 346 -20.92 6.03 7.62
N GLY A 347 -21.65 6.52 8.62
CA GLY A 347 -22.76 5.81 9.24
C GLY A 347 -22.29 4.53 9.94
N ASN A 348 -21.17 4.63 10.66
CA ASN A 348 -20.51 3.59 11.42
C ASN A 348 -20.13 2.33 10.60
N LYS A 349 -19.85 2.53 9.30
CA LYS A 349 -19.40 1.47 8.38
C LYS A 349 -18.28 1.98 7.49
N TYR A 350 -17.30 1.11 7.25
CA TYR A 350 -16.29 1.33 6.22
C TYR A 350 -16.92 1.29 4.83
N ARG A 351 -16.59 2.26 3.97
CA ARG A 351 -17.19 2.44 2.64
C ARG A 351 -16.20 2.24 1.51
N PHE A 352 -14.97 2.73 1.66
CA PHE A 352 -13.85 2.49 0.75
C PHE A 352 -12.53 2.82 1.47
N ALA A 353 -11.40 2.57 0.80
CA ALA A 353 -10.06 2.89 1.30
C ALA A 353 -9.37 3.91 0.39
N THR A 354 -8.59 4.82 0.93
CA THR A 354 -7.85 5.84 0.17
C THR A 354 -6.42 5.99 0.66
N LEU A 355 -5.46 5.99 -0.26
CA LEU A 355 -4.10 6.44 0.00
C LEU A 355 -3.99 7.91 -0.41
N TYR A 356 -3.74 8.80 0.54
CA TYR A 356 -3.75 10.25 0.33
C TYR A 356 -2.36 10.87 0.48
N ASP A 357 -1.96 11.73 -0.46
CA ASP A 357 -0.72 12.50 -0.38
C ASP A 357 -0.99 13.84 0.31
N ARG A 358 -0.60 13.97 1.58
CA ARG A 358 -0.81 15.22 2.35
C ARG A 358 -0.01 16.39 1.81
N ASN A 359 1.15 16.14 1.17
CA ASN A 359 1.97 17.22 0.62
C ASN A 359 1.35 17.79 -0.66
N ARG A 360 0.78 16.93 -1.50
CA ARG A 360 0.13 17.33 -2.77
C ARG A 360 -1.36 17.61 -2.61
N ARG A 361 -1.93 17.28 -1.45
CA ARG A 361 -3.35 17.38 -1.08
C ARG A 361 -4.28 16.71 -2.08
N ILE A 362 -3.88 15.54 -2.59
CA ILE A 362 -4.67 14.72 -3.51
C ILE A 362 -4.60 13.24 -3.12
N PRO A 363 -5.65 12.45 -3.36
CA PRO A 363 -5.53 11.02 -3.30
C PRO A 363 -4.60 10.49 -4.39
N VAL A 364 -3.75 9.54 -4.01
CA VAL A 364 -2.96 8.72 -4.93
C VAL A 364 -3.87 7.68 -5.56
N TYR A 365 -4.67 6.99 -4.73
CA TYR A 365 -5.73 6.09 -5.18
C TYR A 365 -6.82 5.90 -4.12
N SER A 366 -8.00 5.48 -4.58
CA SER A 366 -9.10 4.95 -3.78
C SER A 366 -9.43 3.52 -4.23
N ALA A 367 -9.65 2.60 -3.28
CA ALA A 367 -10.01 1.21 -3.50
C ALA A 367 -11.40 0.91 -2.91
N TYR A 368 -12.26 0.23 -3.67
CA TYR A 368 -13.65 -0.02 -3.32
C TYR A 368 -14.19 -1.26 -4.05
N ILE A 369 -15.33 -1.77 -3.59
CA ILE A 369 -16.09 -2.80 -4.31
C ILE A 369 -17.09 -2.11 -5.24
N TYR A 370 -17.13 -2.54 -6.50
CA TYR A 370 -18.09 -2.03 -7.48
C TYR A 370 -19.47 -2.64 -7.24
N GLU A 371 -20.40 -1.83 -6.78
CA GLU A 371 -21.77 -2.19 -6.43
C GLU A 371 -22.74 -1.11 -6.96
N PRO A 372 -22.94 -0.97 -8.27
CA PRO A 372 -23.83 0.06 -8.81
C PRO A 372 -25.26 -0.19 -8.33
N GLY A 373 -25.92 0.84 -7.80
CA GLY A 373 -27.29 0.72 -7.32
C GLY A 373 -28.01 2.05 -7.14
N PRO A 374 -29.27 2.01 -6.66
CA PRO A 374 -30.09 3.20 -6.46
C PRO A 374 -29.51 4.11 -5.37
N GLY A 375 -30.03 5.34 -5.29
CA GLY A 375 -29.66 6.30 -4.25
C GLY A 375 -29.21 7.64 -4.83
N ASP A 376 -29.59 8.71 -4.15
CA ASP A 376 -29.35 10.07 -4.61
C ASP A 376 -27.91 10.53 -4.30
N ARG A 377 -27.49 11.53 -5.07
CA ARG A 377 -26.24 12.25 -4.86
C ARG A 377 -26.33 13.04 -3.54
N SER A 378 -25.22 13.14 -2.81
CA SER A 378 -25.12 14.10 -1.69
C SER A 378 -24.99 15.52 -2.23
N ASP A 379 -25.69 16.47 -1.59
CA ASP A 379 -25.52 17.91 -1.81
C ASP A 379 -24.44 18.52 -0.91
N SER A 380 -23.85 17.71 -0.02
CA SER A 380 -22.88 18.13 0.99
C SER A 380 -21.50 17.52 0.73
N TRP A 381 -20.47 18.31 1.01
CA TRP A 381 -19.07 17.93 0.98
C TRP A 381 -18.53 17.78 2.40
N PHE A 382 -17.57 16.87 2.56
CA PHE A 382 -17.01 16.50 3.85
C PHE A 382 -15.49 16.52 3.80
N VAL A 383 -14.87 16.76 4.95
CA VAL A 383 -13.45 16.61 5.20
C VAL A 383 -13.21 15.37 6.07
N GLU A 384 -12.03 14.78 5.94
CA GLU A 384 -11.68 13.58 6.70
C GLU A 384 -10.94 13.97 7.98
N PRO A 385 -11.44 13.61 9.17
CA PRO A 385 -10.73 13.87 10.40
C PRO A 385 -9.68 12.82 10.78
N GLN A 386 -9.54 11.66 10.13
CA GLN A 386 -8.57 10.60 10.48
C GLN A 386 -7.62 10.22 9.33
#